data_AF-A0A9D0X7M7-F1
#
_entry.id   AF-A0A9D0X7M7-F1
#
_cell.length_a   1.000
_cell.length_b   1.000
_cell.length_c   1.000
_cell.angle_alpha   90.00
_cell.angle_beta   90.00
_cell.angle_gamma   90.00
#
_symmetry.space_group_name_H-M   'P 1'
#
loop_
_entity.id
_entity.type
_entity.pdbx_description
1 polymer ?
#
loop_
_entity_poly.entity_id
_entity_poly.type
_entity_poly.pdbx_seq_one_letter_code
_entity_poly.pdbx_strand_id
1 'polypeptide(L)'
;MPTRPSAPPSSPASARRTGGRAARRKLRENPLAKDQRPVRSGQSGGQFRPLSEAQVGQIHDAALTALETIGLADAPPTGIDAMVAVGAVL
;
A
#
# COMPACT_ATOMS: atom_id res chain seq x y z
N MET A 1 -3.73 11.40 80.88
CA MET A 1 -3.04 10.64 79.79
C MET A 1 -3.67 9.26 79.67
N PRO A 2 -4.44 9.02 78.60
CA PRO A 2 -4.40 7.72 77.92
C PRO A 2 -4.10 7.92 76.43
N THR A 3 -3.16 7.12 75.92
CA THR A 3 -2.65 7.12 74.55
C THR A 3 -3.64 6.45 73.59
N ARG A 4 -3.87 7.05 72.41
CA ARG A 4 -4.63 6.42 71.31
C ARG A 4 -3.80 5.29 70.68
N PRO A 5 -4.39 4.12 70.37
CA PRO A 5 -3.69 3.06 69.66
C PRO A 5 -3.50 3.41 68.17
N SER A 6 -2.34 3.02 67.64
CA SER A 6 -1.91 3.18 66.24
C SER A 6 -2.81 2.40 65.27
N ALA A 7 -3.11 3.01 64.12
CA ALA A 7 -3.83 2.38 63.02
C ALA A 7 -3.06 1.16 62.43
N PRO A 8 -3.75 0.09 62.01
CA PRO A 8 -3.10 -1.07 61.39
C PRO A 8 -2.58 -0.75 59.98
N PRO A 9 -1.55 -1.47 59.48
CA PRO A 9 -0.98 -1.23 58.16
C PRO A 9 -2.01 -1.52 57.05
N SER A 10 -2.04 -0.65 56.05
CA SER A 10 -2.84 -0.77 54.84
C SER A 10 -2.62 -2.13 54.17
N SER A 11 -3.72 -2.87 53.94
CA SER A 11 -3.76 -4.10 53.13
C SER A 11 -3.03 -3.90 51.79
N PRO A 12 -2.34 -4.93 51.27
CA PRO A 12 -1.58 -4.78 50.03
C PRO A 12 -2.56 -4.36 48.94
N ALA A 13 -2.23 -3.28 48.25
CA ALA A 13 -2.99 -2.76 47.13
C ALA A 13 -3.42 -3.94 46.24
N SER A 14 -4.74 -4.12 46.08
CA SER A 14 -5.28 -5.13 45.18
C SER A 14 -4.54 -4.99 43.86
N ALA A 15 -3.98 -6.10 43.38
CA ALA A 15 -3.22 -6.15 42.15
C ALA A 15 -3.96 -5.31 41.11
N ARG A 16 -3.37 -4.15 40.80
CA ARG A 16 -4.00 -3.11 39.98
C ARG A 16 -4.52 -3.82 38.73
N ARG A 17 -5.80 -3.60 38.41
CA ARG A 17 -6.47 -4.12 37.20
C ARG A 17 -5.92 -3.43 35.93
N THR A 18 -4.59 -3.31 35.83
CA THR A 18 -3.81 -2.66 34.77
C THR A 18 -3.64 -3.55 33.54
N GLY A 19 -4.25 -4.73 33.52
CA GLY A 19 -4.27 -5.60 32.33
C GLY A 19 -5.28 -5.18 31.27
N GLY A 20 -6.37 -4.47 31.62
CA GLY A 20 -7.49 -4.23 30.69
C GLY A 20 -7.13 -3.34 29.48
N ARG A 21 -6.32 -2.29 29.69
CA ARG A 21 -5.83 -1.45 28.58
C ARG A 21 -4.77 -2.18 27.75
N ALA A 22 -3.90 -2.96 28.40
CA ALA A 22 -2.90 -3.77 27.73
C ALA A 22 -3.55 -4.86 26.85
N ALA A 23 -4.60 -5.52 27.33
CA ALA A 23 -5.37 -6.50 26.58
C ALA A 23 -6.06 -5.88 25.34
N ARG A 24 -6.72 -4.72 25.50
CA ARG A 24 -7.31 -3.97 24.38
C ARG A 24 -6.28 -3.41 23.39
N ARG A 25 -5.03 -3.22 23.82
CA ARG A 25 -3.93 -2.82 22.94
C ARG A 25 -3.42 -4.04 22.16
N LYS A 26 -3.14 -5.15 22.86
CA LYS A 26 -2.75 -6.44 22.24
C LYS A 26 -3.76 -6.94 21.20
N LEU A 27 -5.06 -6.83 21.49
CA LEU A 27 -6.11 -7.22 20.53
C LEU A 27 -6.13 -6.37 19.25
N ARG A 28 -5.67 -5.11 19.30
CA ARG A 28 -5.55 -4.23 18.13
C ARG A 28 -4.20 -4.34 17.43
N GLU A 29 -3.14 -4.65 18.17
CA GLU A 29 -1.80 -4.93 17.64
C GLU A 29 -1.74 -6.30 16.94
N ASN A 30 -2.57 -7.24 17.36
CA ASN A 30 -2.68 -8.54 16.69
C ASN A 30 -3.18 -8.36 15.25
N PRO A 31 -2.54 -9.01 14.27
CA PRO A 31 -3.02 -9.01 12.89
C PRO A 31 -4.47 -9.45 12.81
N LEU A 32 -5.29 -8.71 12.05
CA LEU A 32 -6.69 -9.06 11.83
C LEU A 32 -6.79 -10.52 11.36
N ALA A 33 -7.71 -11.25 11.99
CA ALA A 33 -8.04 -12.61 11.61
C ALA A 33 -8.42 -12.66 10.11
N LYS A 34 -8.12 -13.77 9.44
CA LYS A 34 -8.20 -13.86 7.96
C LYS A 34 -9.59 -13.51 7.41
N ASP A 35 -10.62 -13.78 8.19
CA ASP A 35 -12.05 -13.47 7.95
C ASP A 35 -12.39 -11.98 8.09
N GLN A 36 -11.60 -11.22 8.87
CA GLN A 36 -11.77 -9.78 9.10
C GLN A 36 -10.91 -8.91 8.19
N ARG A 37 -10.04 -9.50 7.36
CA ARG A 37 -9.19 -8.74 6.43
C ARG A 37 -10.05 -8.10 5.34
N PRO A 38 -10.10 -6.76 5.24
CA PRO A 38 -10.89 -6.08 4.21
C PRO A 38 -10.37 -6.38 2.80
N VAL A 39 -9.06 -6.62 2.66
CA VAL A 39 -8.41 -6.95 1.40
C VAL A 39 -8.14 -8.45 1.38
N ARG A 40 -8.84 -9.15 0.49
CA ARG A 40 -8.55 -10.54 0.13
C ARG A 40 -7.55 -10.52 -1.01
N SER A 41 -6.66 -11.51 -1.07
CA SER A 41 -5.85 -11.74 -2.28
C SER A 41 -6.82 -11.90 -3.45
N GLY A 42 -6.60 -11.14 -4.53
CA GLY A 42 -7.41 -11.26 -5.74
C GLY A 42 -7.44 -12.71 -6.22
N GLN A 43 -8.57 -13.15 -6.76
CA GLN A 43 -8.62 -14.40 -7.52
C GLN A 43 -7.68 -14.25 -8.72
N SER A 44 -6.91 -15.29 -9.07
CA SER A 44 -6.15 -15.29 -10.31
C SER A 44 -7.11 -15.30 -11.49
N GLY A 45 -7.52 -14.12 -11.93
CA GLY A 45 -8.19 -13.92 -13.20
C GLY A 45 -7.16 -14.00 -14.33
N GLY A 46 -7.54 -14.62 -15.45
CA GLY A 46 -6.79 -14.47 -16.69
C GLY A 46 -6.84 -13.01 -17.16
N GLN A 47 -5.87 -12.61 -17.99
CA GLN A 47 -5.96 -11.32 -18.67
C GLN A 47 -7.03 -11.41 -19.76
N PHE A 48 -8.02 -10.54 -19.71
CA PHE A 48 -8.95 -10.37 -20.84
C PHE A 48 -8.17 -9.84 -22.04
N ARG A 49 -8.12 -10.63 -23.12
CA ARG A 49 -7.43 -10.30 -24.37
C ARG A 49 -8.47 -10.14 -25.49
N PRO A 50 -9.07 -8.95 -25.65
CA PRO A 50 -10.10 -8.71 -26.66
C PRO A 50 -9.54 -8.66 -28.09
N LEU A 51 -8.21 -8.51 -28.24
CA LEU A 51 -7.54 -8.38 -29.53
C LEU A 51 -6.82 -9.68 -29.89
N SER A 52 -6.82 -9.99 -31.19
CA SER A 52 -5.94 -11.01 -31.76
C SER A 52 -4.51 -10.49 -31.90
N GLU A 53 -3.54 -11.40 -32.01
CA GLU A 53 -2.13 -11.04 -32.27
C GLU A 53 -1.96 -10.17 -33.51
N ALA A 54 -2.74 -10.43 -34.57
CA ALA A 54 -2.72 -9.62 -35.79
C ALA A 54 -3.20 -8.18 -35.53
N GLN A 55 -4.24 -8.01 -34.72
CA GLN A 55 -4.75 -6.67 -34.35
C GLN A 55 -3.75 -5.91 -33.48
N VAL A 56 -3.05 -6.61 -32.58
CA VAL A 56 -1.96 -6.01 -31.80
C VAL A 56 -0.84 -5.53 -32.72
N GLY A 57 -0.43 -6.34 -33.69
CA GLY A 57 0.56 -5.95 -34.70
C GLY A 57 0.14 -4.71 -35.49
N GLN A 58 -1.12 -4.65 -35.93
CA GLN A 58 -1.66 -3.47 -36.64
C GLN A 58 -1.58 -2.19 -35.79
N ILE A 59 -1.94 -2.27 -34.51
CA ILE A 59 -1.86 -1.11 -33.60
C ILE A 59 -0.41 -0.69 -33.38
N HIS A 60 0.50 -1.65 -33.22
CA HIS A 60 1.92 -1.37 -33.06
C HIS A 60 2.49 -0.62 -34.27
N ASP A 61 2.24 -1.13 -35.48
CA ASP A 61 2.76 -0.52 -36.70
C ASP A 61 2.14 0.87 -36.94
N ALA A 62 0.85 1.02 -36.64
CA ALA A 62 0.17 2.31 -36.69
C ALA A 62 0.77 3.32 -35.69
N ALA A 63 1.11 2.88 -34.48
CA ALA A 63 1.74 3.72 -33.47
C ALA A 63 3.14 4.18 -33.92
N LEU A 64 3.96 3.27 -34.47
CA LEU A 64 5.28 3.64 -35.01
C LEU A 64 5.17 4.61 -36.19
N THR A 65 4.23 4.35 -37.10
CA THR A 65 3.96 5.25 -38.23
C THR A 65 3.54 6.64 -37.74
N ALA A 66 2.67 6.70 -36.73
CA ALA A 66 2.24 7.97 -36.15
C ALA A 66 3.41 8.72 -35.49
N LEU A 67 4.28 8.01 -34.77
CA LEU A 67 5.48 8.59 -34.15
C LEU A 67 6.45 9.15 -35.19
N GLU A 68 6.63 8.48 -36.33
CA GLU A 68 7.52 8.94 -37.40
C GLU A 68 6.92 10.12 -38.20
N THR A 69 5.61 10.08 -38.47
CA THR A 69 4.96 11.07 -39.36
C THR A 69 4.47 12.30 -38.63
N ILE A 70 3.99 12.16 -37.39
CA ILE A 70 3.41 13.25 -36.59
C ILE A 70 4.41 13.73 -35.54
N GLY A 71 5.20 12.82 -34.96
CA GLY A 71 6.11 13.12 -33.85
C GLY A 71 5.41 13.20 -32.49
N LEU A 72 6.13 13.73 -31.50
CA LEU A 72 5.69 13.85 -30.11
C LEU A 72 5.88 15.30 -29.65
N ALA A 73 4.82 15.90 -29.09
CA ALA A 73 4.86 17.26 -28.57
C ALA A 73 5.06 17.27 -27.04
N ASP A 74 5.50 18.41 -26.51
CA ASP A 74 5.57 18.71 -25.07
C ASP A 74 6.41 17.74 -24.22
N ALA A 75 7.47 17.17 -24.80
CA ALA A 75 8.44 16.39 -24.04
C ALA A 75 9.26 17.31 -23.10
N PRO A 76 9.45 16.95 -21.82
CA PRO A 76 10.34 17.71 -20.93
C PRO A 76 11.78 17.67 -21.45
N PRO A 77 12.65 18.64 -21.10
CA PRO A 77 14.03 18.68 -21.58
C PRO A 77 14.79 17.37 -21.34
N THR A 78 14.60 16.75 -20.17
CA THR A 78 15.19 15.44 -19.84
C THR A 78 14.72 14.32 -20.77
N GLY A 79 13.49 14.41 -21.27
CA GLY A 79 12.95 13.46 -22.23
C GLY A 79 13.53 13.67 -23.63
N ILE A 80 13.64 14.92 -24.07
CA ILE A 80 14.26 15.28 -25.35
C ILE A 80 15.71 14.81 -25.38
N ASP A 81 16.50 15.13 -24.35
CA ASP A 81 17.91 14.75 -24.26
C ASP A 81 18.10 13.22 -24.35
N ALA A 82 17.24 12.47 -23.66
CA ALA A 82 17.28 11.00 -23.69
C ALA A 82 16.91 10.43 -25.07
N MET A 83 15.92 11.03 -25.75
CA MET A 83 15.47 10.58 -27.07
C MET A 83 16.48 10.94 -28.16
N VAL A 84 17.05 12.14 -28.13
CA VAL A 84 18.07 12.58 -29.09
C VAL A 84 19.36 11.77 -28.93
N ALA A 85 19.74 11.40 -27.70
CA ALA A 85 20.90 10.54 -27.45
C ALA A 85 20.80 9.15 -28.13
N VAL A 86 19.58 8.66 -28.37
CA VAL A 86 19.33 7.39 -29.09
C VAL A 86 18.99 7.60 -30.57
N GLY A 87 19.11 8.82 -31.09
CA GLY A 87 18.96 9.14 -32.51
C GLY A 87 17.58 9.63 -32.93
N ALA A 88 16.69 9.98 -31.99
CA ALA A 88 15.44 10.65 -32.34
C ALA A 88 15.70 12.07 -32.88
N VAL A 89 14.88 12.49 -33.84
CA VAL A 89 14.97 13.80 -34.49
C VAL A 89 13.84 14.69 -33.97
N LEU A 90 14.15 15.97 -33.78
CA LEU A 90 13.20 17.01 -33.34
C LEU A 90 12.30 17.50 -34.47
#